data_AF-A0A968WGX2-F1
#
_entry.id   AF-A0A968WGX2-F1
#
_cell.length_a   1.000
_cell.length_b   1.000
_cell.length_c   1.000
_cell.angle_alpha   90.00
_cell.angle_beta   90.00
_cell.angle_gamma   90.00
#
_symmetry.space_group_name_H-M   'P 1'
#
loop_
_entity.id
_entity.type
_entity.pdbx_description
1 polymer ?
#
loop_
_entity_poly.entity_id
_entity_poly.type
_entity_poly.pdbx_seq_one_letter_code
_entity_poly.pdbx_strand_id
1 'polypeptide(L)'
;MYGWEGGDVTFPGFEAGDYTLEKFSERSADNNFLDGKYHLSPNIDVEKVINHFNQNQAGYELDVEGKQIAQALESYTANEDVYAGYVMTKLQFARLMLLGGVRLENTRVKYQSSEVIYDFEGNLDEIRPIEGSTQYTFVLPQLHAKYEINDQANLRVAVTRSYARPNFQDIVPSQEIDLNAREGSIGNPDLKPVGAWNVDLLGERYFGSVGILSGGVFYKRLSDFIFNQRFETDQYPPADGTTLELTQAQNGDQANLFGFELAYQQNLSFLPGFLKGVSVYANYTFTHSKARIQNREDNTATESIRLPGQARHVGNLSLGYEIGRVNFRISSNFNGEYLSELGGDAAEDLYVKDRMQLDATAAVAINSKIRFFAEFLNITNQPFEVYRGESTRYIQREFYSWWTRVGLKIDF
;
A
#
# COMPACT_ATOMS: atom_id res chain seq x y z
N MET A 1 7.99 -23.89 30.48
CA MET A 1 8.33 -25.31 30.30
C MET A 1 7.17 -26.15 30.82
N TYR A 2 6.34 -26.65 29.93
CA TYR A 2 5.46 -27.80 30.20
C TYR A 2 5.69 -28.77 29.05
N GLY A 3 6.16 -29.97 29.38
CA GLY A 3 6.50 -31.02 28.43
C GLY A 3 5.24 -31.63 27.83
N TRP A 4 5.26 -31.82 26.52
CA TRP A 4 4.28 -32.63 25.81
C TRP A 4 4.74 -34.09 25.91
N GLU A 5 4.10 -34.86 26.79
CA GLU A 5 4.18 -36.32 26.75
C GLU A 5 3.17 -36.81 25.72
N GLY A 6 3.67 -37.52 24.70
CA GLY A 6 2.89 -38.08 23.60
C GLY A 6 1.93 -39.17 24.06
N GLY A 7 0.80 -38.76 24.62
CA GLY A 7 -0.41 -39.57 24.69
C GLY A 7 -1.33 -39.17 23.55
N ASP A 8 -1.82 -40.17 22.80
CA ASP A 8 -2.89 -39.99 21.83
C ASP A 8 -4.09 -39.32 22.51
N VAL A 9 -4.29 -38.02 22.25
CA VAL A 9 -5.55 -37.35 22.58
C VAL A 9 -6.57 -37.87 21.58
N THR A 10 -7.22 -38.97 21.93
CA THR A 10 -8.46 -39.38 21.29
C THR A 10 -9.54 -38.42 21.76
N PHE A 11 -9.97 -37.51 20.88
CA PHE A 11 -11.18 -36.72 21.10
C PHE A 11 -12.35 -37.69 21.25
N PRO A 12 -12.97 -37.80 22.44
CA PRO A 12 -14.10 -38.71 22.63
C PRO A 12 -15.33 -38.02 22.06
N GLY A 13 -15.65 -38.28 20.80
CA GLY A 13 -16.80 -37.64 20.17
C GLY A 13 -17.11 -38.04 18.73
N PHE A 14 -16.26 -38.83 18.05
CA PHE A 14 -16.54 -39.20 16.67
C PHE A 14 -17.50 -40.40 16.58
N GLU A 15 -18.75 -40.15 16.19
CA GLU A 15 -19.73 -41.17 15.87
C GLU A 15 -19.54 -41.70 14.43
N ALA A 16 -20.09 -42.88 14.15
CA ALA A 16 -20.11 -43.45 12.81
C ALA A 16 -20.98 -42.58 11.88
N GLY A 17 -20.35 -41.65 11.17
CA GLY A 17 -21.03 -40.68 10.31
C GLY A 17 -20.26 -39.37 10.19
N ASP A 18 -19.46 -39.05 11.21
CA ASP A 18 -18.80 -37.77 11.32
C ASP A 18 -17.80 -37.51 10.19
N TYR A 19 -17.71 -36.25 9.81
CA TYR A 19 -16.83 -35.80 8.75
C TYR A 19 -15.41 -35.64 9.30
N THR A 20 -14.49 -36.48 8.83
CA THR A 20 -13.08 -36.41 9.19
C THR A 20 -12.31 -35.60 8.15
N LEU A 21 -11.23 -34.94 8.58
CA LEU A 21 -10.32 -34.21 7.69
C LEU A 21 -9.77 -35.11 6.56
N GLU A 22 -9.64 -36.41 6.82
CA GLU A 22 -9.23 -37.42 5.83
C GLU A 22 -10.14 -37.44 4.59
N LYS A 23 -11.46 -37.26 4.76
CA LYS A 23 -12.44 -37.21 3.64
C LYS A 23 -12.18 -36.06 2.68
N PHE A 24 -11.53 -35.01 3.17
CA PHE A 24 -11.19 -33.79 2.42
C PHE A 24 -9.69 -33.67 2.16
N SER A 25 -8.89 -34.69 2.46
CA SER A 25 -7.45 -34.61 2.25
C SER A 25 -7.07 -34.69 0.78
N GLU A 26 -6.12 -33.85 0.39
CA GLU A 26 -5.31 -34.03 -0.79
C GLU A 26 -4.19 -35.03 -0.45
N ARG A 27 -4.08 -36.12 -1.21
CA ARG A 27 -3.10 -37.19 -0.91
C ARG A 27 -1.66 -36.79 -1.23
N SER A 28 -1.44 -35.71 -1.98
CA SER A 28 -0.11 -35.23 -2.33
C SER A 28 0.32 -34.10 -1.40
N ALA A 29 1.36 -34.37 -0.62
CA ALA A 29 2.10 -33.33 0.09
C ALA A 29 2.86 -32.47 -0.94
N ASP A 30 2.75 -31.14 -0.85
CA ASP A 30 3.71 -30.26 -1.50
C ASP A 30 5.02 -30.31 -0.70
N ASN A 31 5.90 -31.25 -1.08
CA ASN A 31 7.22 -31.41 -0.47
C ASN A 31 8.18 -30.26 -0.80
N ASN A 32 7.77 -29.29 -1.62
CA ASN A 32 8.56 -28.13 -1.98
C ASN A 32 8.00 -26.82 -1.38
N PHE A 33 7.05 -26.90 -0.45
CA PHE A 33 6.50 -25.70 0.18
C PHE A 33 7.60 -24.91 0.91
N LEU A 34 7.71 -23.61 0.57
CA LEU A 34 8.77 -22.70 1.01
C LEU A 34 10.19 -23.27 0.84
N ASP A 35 10.50 -23.74 -0.37
CA ASP A 35 11.80 -24.34 -0.75
C ASP A 35 12.13 -25.60 0.07
N GLY A 36 11.10 -26.39 0.41
CA GLY A 36 11.24 -27.62 1.17
C GLY A 36 11.53 -27.41 2.66
N LYS A 37 11.35 -26.19 3.18
CA LYS A 37 11.52 -25.90 4.62
C LYS A 37 10.36 -26.44 5.46
N TYR A 38 9.20 -26.65 4.86
CA TYR A 38 8.00 -27.08 5.56
C TYR A 38 7.30 -28.19 4.78
N HIS A 39 6.91 -29.24 5.48
CA HIS A 39 6.08 -30.31 4.94
C HIS A 39 4.63 -30.06 5.37
N LEU A 40 3.87 -29.35 4.53
CA LEU A 40 2.43 -29.20 4.74
C LEU A 40 1.73 -30.45 4.18
N SER A 41 1.36 -31.36 5.09
CA SER A 41 0.60 -32.56 4.77
C SER A 41 -0.14 -33.06 6.00
N PRO A 42 -1.41 -33.52 5.86
CA PRO A 42 -2.24 -33.48 4.65
C PRO A 42 -2.84 -32.09 4.38
N ASN A 43 -2.89 -31.68 3.11
CA ASN A 43 -3.60 -30.46 2.70
C ASN A 43 -5.10 -30.73 2.51
N ILE A 44 -5.92 -29.68 2.58
CA ILE A 44 -7.35 -29.76 2.29
C ILE A 44 -7.56 -29.61 0.78
N ASP A 45 -8.23 -30.58 0.18
CA ASP A 45 -8.75 -30.53 -1.18
C ASP A 45 -9.98 -29.61 -1.21
N VAL A 46 -9.74 -28.35 -1.63
CA VAL A 46 -10.74 -27.29 -1.67
C VAL A 46 -11.94 -27.67 -2.56
N GLU A 47 -11.72 -28.40 -3.64
CA GLU A 47 -12.80 -28.82 -4.53
C GLU A 47 -13.71 -29.85 -3.84
N LYS A 48 -13.14 -30.81 -3.10
CA LYS A 48 -13.94 -31.74 -2.28
C LYS A 48 -14.74 -31.02 -1.21
N VAL A 49 -14.15 -30.02 -0.53
CA VAL A 49 -14.86 -29.23 0.48
C VAL A 49 -16.02 -28.45 -0.15
N ILE A 50 -15.78 -27.74 -1.25
CA ILE A 50 -16.83 -26.98 -1.96
C ILE A 50 -17.95 -27.90 -2.45
N ASN A 51 -17.60 -29.02 -3.08
CA ASN A 51 -18.58 -29.98 -3.57
C ASN A 51 -19.41 -30.56 -2.44
N HIS A 52 -18.77 -30.87 -1.31
CA HIS A 52 -19.46 -31.38 -0.13
C HIS A 52 -20.41 -30.33 0.45
N PHE A 53 -19.96 -29.10 0.65
CA PHE A 53 -20.82 -28.01 1.11
C PHE A 53 -22.05 -27.85 0.20
N ASN A 54 -21.85 -27.77 -1.12
CA ASN A 54 -22.93 -27.60 -2.10
C ASN A 54 -23.93 -28.77 -2.10
N GLN A 55 -23.48 -30.00 -1.82
CA GLN A 55 -24.34 -31.18 -1.76
C GLN A 55 -25.07 -31.33 -0.42
N ASN A 56 -24.60 -30.68 0.64
CA ASN A 56 -25.09 -30.86 2.01
C ASN A 56 -25.59 -29.57 2.64
N GLN A 57 -25.95 -28.55 1.85
CA GLN A 57 -26.39 -27.23 2.33
C GLN A 57 -27.49 -27.30 3.40
N ALA A 58 -28.40 -28.28 3.31
CA ALA A 58 -29.49 -28.48 4.27
C ALA A 58 -29.03 -28.89 5.69
N GLY A 59 -27.78 -29.37 5.83
CA GLY A 59 -27.18 -29.74 7.11
C GLY A 59 -26.34 -28.63 7.76
N TYR A 60 -26.27 -27.45 7.15
CA TYR A 60 -25.58 -26.29 7.72
C TYR A 60 -26.59 -25.27 8.22
N GLU A 61 -26.27 -24.64 9.34
CA GLU A 61 -27.02 -23.50 9.87
C GLU A 61 -26.38 -22.20 9.38
N LEU A 62 -27.22 -21.18 9.16
CA LEU A 62 -26.71 -19.85 8.84
C LEU A 62 -26.14 -19.23 10.11
N ASP A 63 -24.88 -18.80 10.04
CA ASP A 63 -24.29 -17.94 11.06
C ASP A 63 -24.82 -16.51 10.94
N VAL A 64 -26.05 -16.31 11.44
CA VAL A 64 -26.74 -15.01 11.39
C VAL A 64 -26.02 -13.98 12.26
N GLU A 65 -25.50 -14.40 13.40
CA GLU A 65 -24.79 -13.53 14.35
C GLU A 65 -23.47 -13.07 13.75
N GLY A 66 -22.62 -13.98 13.27
CA GLY A 66 -21.37 -13.65 12.60
C GLY A 66 -21.58 -12.78 11.36
N LYS A 67 -22.66 -13.01 10.60
CA LYS A 67 -23.06 -12.12 9.52
C LYS A 67 -23.43 -10.71 10.03
N GLN A 68 -24.21 -10.59 11.10
CA GLN A 68 -24.60 -9.28 11.65
C GLN A 68 -23.41 -8.50 12.17
N ILE A 69 -22.49 -9.17 12.86
CA ILE A 69 -21.20 -8.62 13.28
C ILE A 69 -20.44 -8.12 12.06
N ALA A 70 -20.13 -8.99 11.09
CA ALA A 70 -19.37 -8.61 9.90
C ALA A 70 -20.01 -7.44 9.16
N GLN A 71 -21.35 -7.44 9.00
CA GLN A 71 -22.06 -6.33 8.38
C GLN A 71 -21.92 -5.02 9.16
N ALA A 72 -21.99 -5.06 10.49
CA ALA A 72 -21.83 -3.87 11.32
C ALA A 72 -20.39 -3.32 11.29
N LEU A 73 -19.40 -4.21 11.22
CA LEU A 73 -17.98 -3.84 11.17
C LEU A 73 -17.56 -3.28 9.81
N GLU A 74 -18.09 -3.84 8.72
CA GLU A 74 -17.74 -3.42 7.36
C GLU A 74 -18.60 -2.27 6.83
N SER A 75 -19.75 -1.98 7.45
CA SER A 75 -20.69 -0.96 6.96
C SER A 75 -20.53 0.40 7.65
N TYR A 76 -20.27 1.42 6.84
CA TYR A 76 -20.34 2.81 7.26
C TYR A 76 -20.87 3.72 6.15
N THR A 77 -21.39 4.87 6.53
CA THR A 77 -21.73 5.97 5.62
C THR A 77 -20.87 7.17 5.95
N ALA A 78 -20.13 7.68 4.96
CA ALA A 78 -19.34 8.89 5.06
C ALA A 78 -19.83 9.92 4.04
N ASN A 79 -20.18 11.13 4.50
CA ASN A 79 -20.57 12.26 3.66
C ASN A 79 -19.53 13.37 3.81
N GLU A 80 -18.88 13.76 2.71
CA GLU A 80 -17.90 14.84 2.66
C GLU A 80 -18.39 16.00 1.78
N ASP A 81 -18.58 17.16 2.39
CA ASP A 81 -18.88 18.42 1.72
C ASP A 81 -17.63 19.30 1.64
N VAL A 82 -17.23 19.70 0.42
CA VAL A 82 -16.06 20.55 0.18
C VAL A 82 -16.47 21.85 -0.51
N TYR A 83 -16.28 22.97 0.20
CA TYR A 83 -16.47 24.32 -0.35
C TYR A 83 -15.11 24.93 -0.67
N ALA A 84 -14.91 25.37 -1.91
CA ALA A 84 -13.63 25.89 -2.37
C ALA A 84 -13.75 27.18 -3.18
N GLY A 85 -12.77 28.07 -3.00
CA GLY A 85 -12.56 29.26 -3.84
C GLY A 85 -11.08 29.41 -4.17
N TYR A 86 -10.76 29.90 -5.36
CA TYR A 86 -9.36 30.11 -5.76
C TYR A 86 -9.18 31.31 -6.68
N VAL A 87 -7.99 31.90 -6.63
CA VAL A 87 -7.52 32.93 -7.56
C VAL A 87 -6.12 32.56 -7.99
N MET A 88 -5.85 32.66 -9.30
CA MET A 88 -4.56 32.34 -9.89
C MET A 88 -4.22 33.33 -11.00
N THR A 89 -2.95 33.65 -11.16
CA THR A 89 -2.43 34.54 -12.20
C THR A 89 -1.16 33.98 -12.80
N LYS A 90 -1.05 34.07 -14.12
CA LYS A 90 0.15 33.75 -14.89
C LYS A 90 0.73 35.03 -15.47
N LEU A 91 2.01 35.26 -15.23
CA LEU A 91 2.78 36.37 -15.80
C LEU A 91 3.90 35.81 -16.67
N GLN A 92 4.06 36.35 -17.88
CA GLN A 92 5.11 35.95 -18.82
C GLN A 92 6.02 37.14 -19.10
N PHE A 93 7.30 37.01 -18.77
CA PHE A 93 8.36 37.99 -19.00
C PHE A 93 9.47 37.38 -19.86
N ALA A 94 9.32 37.49 -21.18
CA ALA A 94 10.22 36.84 -22.14
C ALA A 94 10.38 35.33 -21.82
N ARG A 95 11.56 34.90 -21.36
CA ARG A 95 11.89 33.50 -21.01
C ARG A 95 11.45 33.09 -19.60
N LEU A 96 11.03 34.02 -18.75
CA LEU A 96 10.56 33.74 -17.40
C LEU A 96 9.03 33.72 -17.34
N MET A 97 8.47 32.63 -16.86
CA MET A 97 7.05 32.48 -16.54
C MET A 97 6.88 32.38 -15.03
N LEU A 98 5.98 33.18 -14.47
CA LEU A 98 5.55 33.08 -13.07
C LEU A 98 4.07 32.67 -13.02
N LEU A 99 3.75 31.70 -12.18
CA LEU A 99 2.38 31.26 -11.89
C LEU A 99 2.17 31.34 -10.38
N GLY A 100 1.35 32.28 -9.94
CA GLY A 100 1.03 32.48 -8.52
C GLY A 100 -0.46 32.33 -8.28
N GLY A 101 -0.85 31.75 -7.15
CA GLY A 101 -2.25 31.63 -6.79
C GLY A 101 -2.46 31.22 -5.34
N VAL A 102 -3.70 31.32 -4.91
CA VAL A 102 -4.15 30.84 -3.60
C VAL A 102 -5.51 30.17 -3.75
N ARG A 103 -5.68 29.04 -3.08
CA ARG A 103 -6.95 28.33 -2.95
C ARG A 103 -7.33 28.23 -1.47
N LEU A 104 -8.58 28.48 -1.15
CA LEU A 104 -9.17 28.28 0.17
C LEU A 104 -10.16 27.13 0.06
N GLU A 105 -10.05 26.14 0.94
CA GLU A 105 -11.01 25.03 1.03
C GLU A 105 -11.52 24.91 2.47
N ASN A 106 -12.84 24.77 2.64
CA ASN A 106 -13.48 24.33 3.86
C ASN A 106 -14.11 22.96 3.60
N THR A 107 -13.70 21.97 4.37
CA THR A 107 -14.23 20.61 4.28
C THR A 107 -14.98 20.27 5.55
N ARG A 108 -16.13 19.63 5.39
CA ARG A 108 -16.93 19.06 6.47
C ARG A 108 -17.20 17.61 6.15
N VAL A 109 -16.97 16.75 7.12
CA VAL A 109 -17.22 15.33 6.97
C VAL A 109 -18.09 14.85 8.11
N LYS A 110 -19.07 14.00 7.79
CA LYS A 110 -19.95 13.32 8.74
C LYS A 110 -19.90 11.83 8.48
N TYR A 111 -19.80 11.06 9.54
CA TYR A 111 -19.71 9.61 9.52
C TYR A 111 -20.83 9.00 10.34
N GLN A 112 -21.33 7.86 9.88
CA GLN A 112 -22.20 6.96 10.62
C GLN A 112 -21.64 5.55 10.45
N SER A 113 -21.35 4.86 11.54
CA SER A 113 -20.93 3.46 11.57
C SER A 113 -21.60 2.74 12.74
N SER A 114 -21.17 1.51 13.01
CA SER A 114 -21.63 0.74 14.15
C SER A 114 -20.45 0.30 15.01
N GLU A 115 -20.69 0.17 16.30
CA GLU A 115 -19.82 -0.44 17.30
C GLU A 115 -20.42 -1.80 17.69
N VAL A 116 -19.62 -2.85 17.67
CA VAL A 116 -20.05 -4.21 18.05
C VAL A 116 -19.52 -4.52 19.45
N ILE A 117 -20.44 -4.67 20.39
CA ILE A 117 -20.15 -4.98 21.79
C ILE A 117 -20.30 -6.48 22.00
N TYR A 118 -19.27 -7.10 22.57
CA TYR A 118 -19.26 -8.52 22.93
C TYR A 118 -19.45 -8.69 24.43
N ASP A 119 -20.08 -9.81 24.83
CA ASP A 119 -20.13 -10.23 26.23
C ASP A 119 -18.80 -10.85 26.69
N PHE A 120 -18.73 -11.28 27.95
CA PHE A 120 -17.53 -11.92 28.52
C PHE A 120 -17.21 -13.29 27.89
N GLU A 121 -18.19 -13.93 27.26
CA GLU A 121 -18.03 -15.22 26.58
C GLU A 121 -17.62 -15.05 25.11
N GLY A 122 -17.56 -13.80 24.60
CA GLY A 122 -17.19 -13.45 23.23
C GLY A 122 -18.35 -13.51 22.24
N ASN A 123 -19.60 -13.61 22.72
CA ASN A 123 -20.79 -13.57 21.88
C ASN A 123 -21.26 -12.13 21.68
N LEU A 124 -22.08 -11.88 20.65
CA LEU A 124 -22.67 -10.59 20.40
C LEU A 124 -23.62 -10.17 21.55
N ASP A 125 -23.31 -9.04 22.21
CA ASP A 125 -24.19 -8.40 23.20
C ASP A 125 -25.06 -7.32 22.55
N GLU A 126 -24.43 -6.31 21.92
CA GLU A 126 -25.14 -5.17 21.30
C GLU A 126 -24.41 -4.64 20.05
N ILE A 127 -25.17 -4.15 19.06
CA ILE A 127 -24.65 -3.34 17.94
C ILE A 127 -25.20 -1.92 18.09
N ARG A 128 -24.32 -0.96 18.38
CA ARG A 128 -24.69 0.44 18.64
C ARG A 128 -24.29 1.34 17.47
N PRO A 129 -25.20 2.18 16.93
CA PRO A 129 -24.81 3.17 15.93
C PRO A 129 -23.93 4.26 16.58
N ILE A 130 -22.88 4.65 15.87
CA ILE A 130 -21.97 5.73 16.27
C ILE A 130 -21.86 6.74 15.15
N GLU A 131 -21.86 8.02 15.52
CA GLU A 131 -21.72 9.13 14.59
C GLU A 131 -20.48 9.95 14.91
N GLY A 132 -19.80 10.40 13.87
CA GLY A 132 -18.63 11.27 13.97
C GLY A 132 -18.73 12.45 13.02
N SER A 133 -18.03 13.53 13.32
CA SER A 133 -17.88 14.62 12.35
C SER A 133 -16.56 15.36 12.52
N THR A 134 -15.99 15.80 11.41
CA THR A 134 -14.78 16.64 11.40
C THR A 134 -14.97 17.81 10.45
N GLN A 135 -14.37 18.95 10.79
CA GLN A 135 -14.40 20.15 9.97
C GLN A 135 -13.03 20.83 10.01
N TYR A 136 -12.51 21.16 8.84
CA TYR A 136 -11.21 21.82 8.71
C TYR A 136 -11.18 22.78 7.52
N THR A 137 -10.24 23.72 7.56
CA THR A 137 -10.06 24.73 6.51
C THR A 137 -8.58 24.85 6.15
N PHE A 138 -8.28 24.83 4.85
CA PHE A 138 -6.92 24.99 4.35
C PHE A 138 -6.80 26.22 3.46
N VAL A 139 -5.73 26.99 3.67
CA VAL A 139 -5.25 28.03 2.74
C VAL A 139 -4.05 27.48 2.01
N LEU A 140 -4.13 27.39 0.69
CA LEU A 140 -3.21 26.69 -0.20
C LEU A 140 -2.58 27.68 -1.18
N PRO A 141 -1.59 28.47 -0.76
CA PRO A 141 -0.79 29.29 -1.67
C PRO A 141 0.12 28.41 -2.53
N GLN A 142 0.35 28.85 -3.76
CA GLN A 142 1.32 28.27 -4.68
C GLN A 142 2.04 29.36 -5.47
N LEU A 143 3.33 29.14 -5.69
CA LEU A 143 4.15 29.94 -6.57
C LEU A 143 5.06 29.01 -7.38
N HIS A 144 4.98 29.13 -8.71
CA HIS A 144 5.86 28.43 -9.65
C HIS A 144 6.58 29.44 -10.51
N ALA A 145 7.87 29.21 -10.74
CA ALA A 145 8.66 29.91 -11.73
C ALA A 145 9.19 28.90 -12.75
N LYS A 146 9.09 29.22 -14.04
CA LYS A 146 9.74 28.47 -15.12
C LYS A 146 10.62 29.43 -15.91
N TYR A 147 11.90 29.13 -15.99
CA TYR A 147 12.85 29.85 -16.82
C TYR A 147 13.27 28.98 -18.01
N GLU A 148 13.02 29.46 -19.22
CA GLU A 148 13.45 28.83 -20.47
C GLU A 148 14.91 29.20 -20.74
N ILE A 149 15.81 28.25 -20.53
CA ILE A 149 17.25 28.44 -20.82
C ILE A 149 17.42 28.62 -22.34
N ASN A 150 16.72 27.78 -23.11
CA ASN A 150 16.56 27.84 -24.56
C ASN A 150 15.31 27.01 -24.97
N ASP A 151 15.08 26.83 -26.27
CA ASP A 151 13.91 26.12 -26.81
C ASP A 151 13.81 24.64 -26.42
N GLN A 152 14.88 24.07 -25.85
CA GLN A 152 15.01 22.65 -25.49
C GLN A 152 15.33 22.43 -24.02
N ALA A 153 15.44 23.49 -23.20
CA ALA A 153 15.83 23.34 -21.80
C ALA A 153 15.10 24.34 -20.91
N ASN A 154 14.58 23.84 -19.79
CA ASN A 154 13.92 24.67 -18.80
C ASN A 154 14.41 24.37 -17.38
N LEU A 155 14.34 25.40 -16.55
CA LEU A 155 14.52 25.32 -15.10
C LEU A 155 13.19 25.72 -14.44
N ARG A 156 12.78 24.97 -13.42
CA ARG A 156 11.53 25.20 -12.68
C ARG A 156 11.82 25.26 -11.20
N VAL A 157 11.16 26.19 -10.53
CA VAL A 157 11.12 26.30 -9.07
C VAL A 157 9.66 26.33 -8.65
N ALA A 158 9.30 25.59 -7.61
CA ALA A 158 7.97 25.64 -7.05
C ALA A 158 8.04 25.73 -5.52
N VAL A 159 7.15 26.55 -4.95
CA VAL A 159 6.83 26.56 -3.53
C VAL A 159 5.33 26.42 -3.41
N THR A 160 4.88 25.34 -2.78
CA THR A 160 3.45 25.02 -2.68
C THR A 160 3.09 24.62 -1.27
N ARG A 161 1.85 24.91 -0.88
CA ARG A 161 1.21 24.29 0.28
C ARG A 161 0.10 23.36 -0.21
N SER A 162 0.13 22.14 0.27
CA SER A 162 -0.85 21.08 -0.04
C SER A 162 -1.33 20.42 1.24
N TYR A 163 -2.34 19.57 1.14
CA TYR A 163 -2.77 18.70 2.22
C TYR A 163 -3.31 17.38 1.68
N ALA A 164 -3.31 16.34 2.50
CA ALA A 164 -3.93 15.05 2.22
C ALA A 164 -4.96 14.72 3.30
N ARG A 165 -6.12 14.22 2.88
CA ARG A 165 -7.19 13.82 3.78
C ARG A 165 -6.90 12.43 4.35
N PRO A 166 -7.29 12.14 5.60
CA PRO A 166 -7.29 10.76 6.10
C PRO A 166 -8.18 9.87 5.23
N ASN A 167 -7.92 8.56 5.18
CA ASN A 167 -8.84 7.65 4.52
C ASN A 167 -10.13 7.55 5.35
N PHE A 168 -11.27 7.33 4.69
CA PHE A 168 -12.55 7.18 5.40
C PHE A 168 -12.51 6.05 6.43
N GLN A 169 -11.85 4.93 6.12
CA GLN A 169 -11.69 3.80 7.05
C GLN A 169 -10.89 4.17 8.30
N ASP A 170 -9.95 5.12 8.20
CA ASP A 170 -9.11 5.52 9.33
C ASP A 170 -9.84 6.45 10.31
N ILE A 171 -10.90 7.13 9.87
CA ILE A 171 -11.63 8.16 10.64
C ILE A 171 -13.05 7.76 11.03
N VAL A 172 -13.57 6.73 10.39
CA VAL A 172 -14.83 6.10 10.80
C VAL A 172 -14.58 5.43 12.16
N PRO A 173 -15.38 5.70 13.20
CA PRO A 173 -15.25 5.04 14.50
C PRO A 173 -15.74 3.58 14.46
N SER A 174 -15.17 2.76 13.58
CA SER A 174 -15.38 1.31 13.52
C SER A 174 -14.35 0.59 14.39
N GLN A 175 -14.69 -0.61 14.84
CA GLN A 175 -13.80 -1.49 15.60
C GLN A 175 -13.90 -2.92 15.10
N GLU A 176 -12.80 -3.59 14.84
CA GLU A 176 -12.78 -5.02 14.53
C GLU A 176 -11.87 -5.70 15.55
N ILE A 177 -12.44 -6.49 16.46
CA ILE A 177 -11.71 -7.10 17.57
C ILE A 177 -11.92 -8.60 17.53
N ASP A 178 -10.82 -9.35 17.48
CA ASP A 178 -10.79 -10.78 17.71
C ASP A 178 -10.37 -11.04 19.16
N LEU A 179 -11.33 -11.41 20.00
CA LEU A 179 -11.08 -11.70 21.43
C LEU A 179 -10.28 -12.99 21.64
N ASN A 180 -10.29 -13.94 20.69
CA ASN A 180 -9.49 -15.16 20.79
C ASN A 180 -8.02 -14.88 20.53
N ALA A 181 -7.73 -14.06 19.51
CA ALA A 181 -6.38 -13.61 19.20
C ALA A 181 -5.91 -12.45 20.09
N ARG A 182 -6.84 -11.77 20.78
CA ARG A 182 -6.62 -10.55 21.57
C ARG A 182 -6.01 -9.42 20.75
N GLU A 183 -6.42 -9.32 19.50
CA GLU A 183 -5.96 -8.29 18.57
C GLU A 183 -7.14 -7.62 17.88
N GLY A 184 -6.92 -6.41 17.38
CA GLY A 184 -7.97 -5.71 16.64
C GLY A 184 -7.49 -4.45 15.93
N SER A 185 -8.41 -3.84 15.19
CA SER A 185 -8.24 -2.56 14.51
C SER A 185 -9.33 -1.61 14.92
N ILE A 186 -8.99 -0.36 15.20
CA ILE A 186 -9.95 0.67 15.57
C ILE A 186 -9.72 1.92 14.72
N GLY A 187 -10.80 2.62 14.39
CA GLY A 187 -10.73 3.91 13.72
C GLY A 187 -10.39 5.05 14.67
N ASN A 188 -10.08 6.21 14.10
CA ASN A 188 -9.70 7.43 14.81
C ASN A 188 -10.39 8.68 14.22
N PRO A 189 -11.58 9.03 14.72
CA PRO A 189 -12.32 10.22 14.27
C PRO A 189 -11.59 11.55 14.49
N ASP A 190 -10.58 11.57 15.37
CA ASP A 190 -9.80 12.76 15.70
C ASP A 190 -8.64 13.01 14.73
N LEU A 191 -8.46 12.17 13.70
CA LEU A 191 -7.40 12.38 12.73
C LEU A 191 -7.53 13.72 12.02
N LYS A 192 -6.41 14.43 12.02
CA LYS A 192 -6.22 15.66 11.28
C LYS A 192 -5.68 15.34 9.88
N PRO A 193 -6.09 16.11 8.86
CA PRO A 193 -5.48 16.01 7.54
C PRO A 193 -3.99 16.37 7.57
N VAL A 194 -3.20 15.66 6.79
CA VAL A 194 -1.76 15.88 6.67
C VAL A 194 -1.52 17.18 5.91
N GLY A 195 -0.92 18.19 6.55
CA GLY A 195 -0.50 19.42 5.87
C GLY A 195 0.90 19.27 5.29
N ALA A 196 1.22 19.90 4.15
CA ALA A 196 2.56 19.87 3.58
C ALA A 196 2.98 21.20 2.95
N TRP A 197 4.20 21.63 3.25
CA TRP A 197 4.93 22.63 2.47
C TRP A 197 5.96 21.93 1.59
N ASN A 198 5.95 22.22 0.29
CA ASN A 198 6.84 21.63 -0.69
C ASN A 198 7.68 22.71 -1.37
N VAL A 199 8.97 22.45 -1.51
CA VAL A 199 9.92 23.26 -2.26
C VAL A 199 10.61 22.35 -3.27
N ASP A 200 10.48 22.66 -4.55
CA ASP A 200 11.00 21.85 -5.64
C ASP A 200 11.86 22.69 -6.59
N LEU A 201 12.99 22.14 -7.02
CA LEU A 201 13.85 22.68 -8.07
C LEU A 201 14.06 21.59 -9.12
N LEU A 202 13.64 21.82 -10.35
CA LEU A 202 13.68 20.84 -11.44
C LEU A 202 14.32 21.44 -12.68
N GLY A 203 15.26 20.72 -13.28
CA GLY A 203 15.82 21.00 -14.60
C GLY A 203 15.39 19.94 -15.61
N GLU A 204 15.03 20.36 -16.81
CA GLU A 204 14.64 19.48 -17.91
C GLU A 204 15.39 19.86 -19.18
N ARG A 205 15.82 18.86 -19.94
CA ARG A 205 16.36 19.00 -21.28
C ARG A 205 15.68 18.01 -22.23
N TYR A 206 15.16 18.54 -23.32
CA TYR A 206 14.55 17.78 -24.40
C TYR A 206 15.59 17.54 -25.49
N PHE A 207 15.70 16.30 -25.95
CA PHE A 207 16.53 15.97 -27.11
C PHE A 207 15.66 16.17 -28.36
N GLY A 208 16.24 16.59 -29.50
CA GLY A 208 15.46 16.87 -30.71
C GLY A 208 14.71 15.65 -31.28
N SER A 209 15.11 14.43 -30.91
CA SER A 209 14.35 13.18 -31.10
C SER A 209 13.43 12.92 -29.90
N VAL A 210 12.54 11.92 -29.95
CA VAL A 210 11.74 11.52 -28.77
C VAL A 210 12.67 11.16 -27.60
N GLY A 211 12.85 12.10 -26.66
CA GLY A 211 13.69 11.91 -25.49
C GLY A 211 13.81 13.13 -24.58
N ILE A 212 14.00 12.88 -23.29
CA ILE A 212 14.10 13.85 -22.20
C ILE A 212 15.13 13.37 -21.17
N LEU A 213 15.88 14.32 -20.62
CA LEU A 213 16.63 14.17 -19.38
C LEU A 213 16.08 15.19 -18.39
N SER A 214 15.62 14.74 -17.23
CA SER A 214 15.17 15.60 -16.15
C SER A 214 15.85 15.23 -14.84
N GLY A 215 16.07 16.23 -14.01
CA GLY A 215 16.63 16.03 -12.68
C GLY A 215 16.23 17.16 -11.75
N GLY A 216 15.92 16.82 -10.50
CA GLY A 216 15.46 17.80 -9.53
C GLY A 216 15.82 17.43 -8.11
N VAL A 217 15.72 18.43 -7.23
CA VAL A 217 15.83 18.28 -5.78
C VAL A 217 14.55 18.81 -5.14
N PHE A 218 14.17 18.23 -4.02
CA PHE A 218 12.99 18.63 -3.29
C PHE A 218 13.21 18.63 -1.78
N TYR A 219 12.43 19.45 -1.10
CA TYR A 219 12.26 19.45 0.34
C TYR A 219 10.78 19.55 0.67
N LYS A 220 10.30 18.68 1.57
CA LYS A 220 8.92 18.66 2.03
C LYS A 220 8.89 18.68 3.55
N ARG A 221 8.02 19.52 4.11
CA ARG A 221 7.73 19.56 5.55
C ARG A 221 6.26 19.26 5.76
N LEU A 222 5.98 18.13 6.37
CA LEU A 222 4.65 17.64 6.69
C LEU A 222 4.31 17.98 8.14
N SER A 223 3.04 18.30 8.39
CA SER A 223 2.44 18.35 9.72
C SER A 223 1.36 17.28 9.81
N ASP A 224 1.13 16.75 11.02
CA ASP A 224 0.02 15.84 11.29
C ASP A 224 0.06 14.59 10.38
N PHE A 225 1.25 14.08 10.04
CA PHE A 225 1.37 12.92 9.14
C PHE A 225 0.70 11.70 9.76
N ILE A 226 -0.01 10.91 8.96
CA ILE A 226 -0.76 9.76 9.48
C ILE A 226 0.12 8.51 9.38
N PHE A 227 0.12 7.71 10.44
CA PHE A 227 0.78 6.41 10.49
C PHE A 227 -0.08 5.41 11.27
N ASN A 228 0.04 4.13 10.93
CA ASN A 228 -0.57 3.07 11.73
C ASN A 228 0.36 2.69 12.89
N GLN A 229 -0.20 2.66 14.08
CA GLN A 229 0.47 2.21 15.28
C GLN A 229 -0.29 1.04 15.88
N ARG A 230 0.48 0.04 16.28
CA ARG A 230 0.06 -1.06 17.11
C ARG A 230 0.46 -0.79 18.55
N PHE A 231 -0.48 -0.97 19.48
CA PHE A 231 -0.25 -0.74 20.90
C PHE A 231 -1.12 -1.67 21.75
N GLU A 232 -0.63 -2.00 22.94
CA GLU A 232 -1.38 -2.76 23.92
C GLU A 232 -2.24 -1.84 24.80
N THR A 233 -3.48 -2.23 25.08
CA THR A 233 -4.36 -1.53 26.03
C THR A 233 -5.31 -2.47 26.75
N ASP A 234 -5.58 -2.19 28.01
CA ASP A 234 -6.62 -2.82 28.85
C ASP A 234 -7.84 -1.92 29.05
N GLN A 235 -7.85 -0.73 28.41
CA GLN A 235 -8.87 0.31 28.56
C GLN A 235 -9.92 0.29 27.44
N TYR A 236 -9.81 -0.66 26.52
CA TYR A 236 -10.73 -0.78 25.39
C TYR A 236 -11.76 -1.90 25.65
N PRO A 237 -13.07 -1.68 25.39
CA PRO A 237 -14.10 -2.70 25.60
C PRO A 237 -13.83 -4.02 24.86
N PRO A 238 -14.08 -5.19 25.47
CA PRO A 238 -14.61 -5.39 26.82
C PRO A 238 -13.54 -5.15 27.90
N ALA A 239 -13.76 -4.14 28.74
CA ALA A 239 -12.82 -3.67 29.75
C ALA A 239 -12.91 -4.52 31.04
N ASP A 240 -12.58 -5.80 30.93
CA ASP A 240 -12.52 -6.76 32.05
C ASP A 240 -11.10 -6.98 32.60
N GLY A 241 -10.13 -6.20 32.12
CA GLY A 241 -8.70 -6.34 32.42
C GLY A 241 -7.93 -7.18 31.41
N THR A 242 -8.56 -7.63 30.31
CA THR A 242 -7.86 -8.26 29.19
C THR A 242 -7.08 -7.23 28.38
N THR A 243 -5.77 -7.42 28.25
CA THR A 243 -4.93 -6.63 27.35
C THR A 243 -5.18 -7.04 25.90
N LEU A 244 -5.50 -6.07 25.05
CA LEU A 244 -5.68 -6.21 23.61
C LEU A 244 -4.55 -5.49 22.87
N GLU A 245 -4.07 -6.09 21.77
CA GLU A 245 -3.17 -5.48 20.80
C GLU A 245 -4.01 -4.78 19.72
N LEU A 246 -4.12 -3.45 19.78
CA LEU A 246 -4.92 -2.67 18.84
C LEU A 246 -4.06 -1.95 17.82
N THR A 247 -4.51 -1.97 16.56
CA THR A 247 -3.96 -1.16 15.48
C THR A 247 -4.85 0.05 15.24
N GLN A 248 -4.28 1.24 15.21
CA GLN A 248 -5.01 2.48 14.94
C GLN A 248 -4.16 3.44 14.10
N ALA A 249 -4.79 4.14 13.17
CA ALA A 249 -4.18 5.28 12.50
C ALA A 249 -4.07 6.48 13.45
N GLN A 250 -2.90 7.09 13.55
CA GLN A 250 -2.61 8.24 14.42
C GLN A 250 -1.89 9.36 13.67
N ASN A 251 -2.04 10.61 14.15
CA ASN A 251 -1.22 11.72 13.65
C ASN A 251 0.11 11.81 14.39
N GLY A 252 1.22 11.81 13.65
CA GLY A 252 2.52 12.25 14.13
C GLY A 252 2.68 13.77 14.00
N ASP A 253 3.66 14.34 14.68
CA ASP A 253 3.82 15.81 14.77
C ASP A 253 4.33 16.41 13.45
N GLN A 254 5.59 16.19 13.11
CA GLN A 254 6.21 16.75 11.92
C GLN A 254 7.10 15.72 11.23
N ALA A 255 7.06 15.70 9.89
CA ALA A 255 8.01 14.94 9.09
C ALA A 255 8.71 15.84 8.07
N ASN A 256 10.03 15.70 7.99
CA ASN A 256 10.85 16.39 7.00
C ASN A 256 11.35 15.37 6.00
N LEU A 257 11.23 15.67 4.71
CA LEU A 257 11.77 14.87 3.64
C LEU A 257 12.64 15.75 2.75
N PHE A 258 13.78 15.22 2.33
CA PHE A 258 14.56 15.82 1.26
C PHE A 258 15.09 14.74 0.34
N GLY A 259 15.30 15.10 -0.91
CA GLY A 259 15.69 14.12 -1.89
C GLY A 259 16.03 14.71 -3.24
N PHE A 260 16.35 13.81 -4.16
CA PHE A 260 16.55 14.14 -5.55
C PHE A 260 15.93 13.07 -6.44
N GLU A 261 15.56 13.50 -7.64
CA GLU A 261 14.95 12.66 -8.66
C GLU A 261 15.69 12.84 -9.97
N LEU A 262 15.86 11.75 -10.71
CA LEU A 262 16.44 11.73 -12.03
C LEU A 262 15.54 10.90 -12.94
N ALA A 263 15.30 11.38 -14.15
CA ALA A 263 14.65 10.58 -15.18
C ALA A 263 15.33 10.81 -16.54
N TYR A 264 15.47 9.74 -17.28
CA TYR A 264 16.02 9.73 -18.63
C TYR A 264 15.17 8.82 -19.50
N GLN A 265 14.72 9.36 -20.62
CA GLN A 265 14.03 8.60 -21.64
C GLN A 265 14.59 8.99 -22.99
N GLN A 266 14.98 8.02 -23.81
CA GLN A 266 15.42 8.32 -25.17
C GLN A 266 15.28 7.13 -26.09
N ASN A 267 14.76 7.37 -27.29
CA ASN A 267 14.93 6.46 -28.42
C ASN A 267 16.34 6.65 -28.99
N LEU A 268 17.14 5.59 -29.04
CA LEU A 268 18.54 5.61 -29.49
C LEU A 268 18.65 5.53 -31.02
N SER A 269 17.72 6.16 -31.74
CA SER A 269 17.63 6.11 -33.21
C SER A 269 18.84 6.71 -33.93
N PHE A 270 19.71 7.43 -33.21
CA PHE A 270 20.99 7.95 -33.69
C PHE A 270 22.09 6.88 -33.78
N LEU A 271 21.93 5.72 -33.13
CA LEU A 271 22.87 4.62 -33.22
C LEU A 271 22.69 3.84 -34.54
N PRO A 272 23.78 3.29 -35.12
CA PRO A 272 23.71 2.57 -36.39
C PRO A 272 23.14 1.15 -36.23
N GLY A 273 22.70 0.57 -37.34
CA GLY A 273 22.35 -0.85 -37.44
C GLY A 273 21.12 -1.23 -36.62
N PHE A 274 21.21 -2.34 -35.88
CA PHE A 274 20.11 -2.84 -35.04
C PHE A 274 19.86 -1.93 -33.82
N LEU A 275 20.89 -1.22 -33.33
CA LEU A 275 20.79 -0.40 -32.11
C LEU A 275 19.83 0.78 -32.26
N LYS A 276 19.49 1.19 -33.49
CA LYS A 276 18.53 2.27 -33.77
C LYS A 276 17.12 2.01 -33.24
N GLY A 277 16.77 0.75 -33.02
CA GLY A 277 15.48 0.34 -32.47
C GLY A 277 15.43 0.37 -30.94
N VAL A 278 16.56 0.55 -30.28
CA VAL A 278 16.62 0.52 -28.82
C VAL A 278 16.04 1.81 -28.25
N SER A 279 15.21 1.66 -27.22
CA SER A 279 14.76 2.75 -26.37
C SER A 279 15.16 2.47 -24.93
N VAL A 280 15.58 3.50 -24.22
CA VAL A 280 15.94 3.42 -22.81
C VAL A 280 15.00 4.32 -22.04
N TYR A 281 14.48 3.80 -20.93
CA TYR A 281 13.78 4.56 -19.92
C TYR A 281 14.39 4.21 -18.56
N ALA A 282 14.76 5.22 -17.80
CA ALA A 282 15.25 5.06 -16.45
C ALA A 282 14.73 6.20 -15.58
N ASN A 283 14.32 5.88 -14.35
CA ASN A 283 14.10 6.88 -13.32
C ASN A 283 14.64 6.39 -11.98
N TYR A 284 14.97 7.33 -11.13
CA TYR A 284 15.47 7.05 -9.79
C TYR A 284 15.14 8.21 -8.85
N THR A 285 14.64 7.86 -7.67
CA THR A 285 14.35 8.79 -6.58
C THR A 285 15.08 8.34 -5.33
N PHE A 286 15.83 9.27 -4.74
CA PHE A 286 16.37 9.14 -3.39
C PHE A 286 15.58 10.06 -2.47
N THR A 287 15.09 9.53 -1.34
CA THR A 287 14.36 10.31 -0.34
C THR A 287 14.85 9.95 1.05
N HIS A 288 15.35 10.93 1.79
CA HIS A 288 15.61 10.80 3.22
C HIS A 288 14.50 11.48 4.00
N SER A 289 13.97 10.80 5.02
CA SER A 289 12.95 11.35 5.91
C SER A 289 13.36 11.27 7.38
N LYS A 290 12.87 12.24 8.15
CA LYS A 290 12.87 12.22 9.61
C LYS A 290 11.50 12.69 10.10
N ALA A 291 10.78 11.80 10.75
CA ALA A 291 9.44 12.02 11.28
C ALA A 291 9.47 11.98 12.82
N ARG A 292 8.70 12.86 13.46
CA ARG A 292 8.62 12.99 14.92
C ARG A 292 7.26 12.51 15.40
N ILE A 293 7.25 11.61 16.36
CA ILE A 293 6.05 11.08 17.01
C ILE A 293 6.15 11.27 18.53
N GLN A 294 5.02 11.09 19.22
CA GLN A 294 5.01 10.86 20.66
C GLN A 294 5.89 9.64 20.97
N ASN A 295 6.77 9.75 21.97
CA ASN A 295 7.61 8.61 22.35
C ASN A 295 6.71 7.50 22.91
N ARG A 296 6.91 6.27 22.43
CA ARG A 296 6.06 5.12 22.75
C ARG A 296 6.30 4.52 24.14
N GLU A 297 7.46 4.77 24.75
CA GLU A 297 7.83 4.30 26.08
C GLU A 297 7.67 5.40 27.16
N ASP A 298 7.74 6.68 26.78
CA ASP A 298 7.63 7.85 27.64
C ASP A 298 6.67 8.89 27.02
N ASN A 299 5.44 8.91 27.52
CA ASN A 299 4.39 9.82 27.09
C ASN A 299 4.68 11.32 27.33
N THR A 300 5.82 11.68 27.93
CA THR A 300 6.27 13.07 28.09
C THR A 300 7.35 13.50 27.09
N ALA A 301 7.88 12.56 26.31
CA ALA A 301 8.97 12.79 25.36
C ALA A 301 8.52 12.62 23.89
N THR A 302 9.40 12.90 22.94
CA THR A 302 9.17 12.60 21.51
C THR A 302 10.31 11.75 20.98
N GLU A 303 10.02 10.85 20.04
CA GLU A 303 11.04 10.08 19.33
C GLU A 303 11.08 10.41 17.83
N SER A 304 12.15 9.98 17.16
CA SER A 304 12.35 10.20 15.72
C SER A 304 12.39 8.87 14.98
N ILE A 305 11.59 8.77 13.92
CA ILE A 305 11.45 7.59 13.07
C ILE A 305 11.68 7.95 11.60
N ARG A 306 11.81 6.95 10.73
CA ARG A 306 11.60 7.13 9.28
C ARG A 306 10.12 7.37 9.03
N LEU A 307 9.77 8.20 8.05
CA LEU A 307 8.36 8.38 7.70
C LEU A 307 7.78 7.05 7.20
N PRO A 308 6.67 6.55 7.80
CA PRO A 308 6.03 5.33 7.32
C PRO A 308 5.56 5.43 5.87
N GLY A 309 5.61 4.32 5.14
CA GLY A 309 5.30 4.23 3.71
C GLY A 309 6.36 4.83 2.77
N GLN A 310 7.48 5.31 3.29
CA GLN A 310 8.50 6.00 2.48
C GLN A 310 9.77 5.16 2.28
N ALA A 311 9.90 4.56 1.09
CA ALA A 311 11.12 3.88 0.66
C ALA A 311 12.24 4.87 0.33
N ARG A 312 13.45 4.63 0.84
CA ARG A 312 14.60 5.54 0.64
C ARG A 312 15.06 5.61 -0.81
N HIS A 313 14.90 4.51 -1.54
CA HIS A 313 15.34 4.33 -2.90
C HIS A 313 14.20 3.70 -3.70
N VAL A 314 13.80 4.36 -4.79
CA VAL A 314 12.84 3.82 -5.75
C VAL A 314 13.42 4.05 -7.15
N GLY A 315 13.27 3.08 -8.04
CA GLY A 315 13.78 3.23 -9.39
C GLY A 315 13.16 2.28 -10.38
N ASN A 316 13.16 2.71 -11.64
CA ASN A 316 12.70 1.90 -12.76
C ASN A 316 13.75 1.93 -13.86
N LEU A 317 13.94 0.81 -14.52
CA LEU A 317 14.78 0.70 -15.71
C LEU A 317 14.07 -0.16 -16.75
N SER A 318 13.84 0.39 -17.94
CA SER A 318 13.28 -0.34 -19.06
C SER A 318 14.19 -0.22 -20.28
N LEU A 319 14.40 -1.36 -20.93
CA LEU A 319 15.02 -1.45 -22.24
C LEU A 319 13.95 -1.92 -23.22
N GLY A 320 13.62 -1.07 -24.17
CA GLY A 320 12.73 -1.39 -25.28
C GLY A 320 13.50 -1.61 -26.57
N TYR A 321 12.94 -2.41 -27.47
CA TYR A 321 13.41 -2.59 -28.83
C TYR A 321 12.23 -2.58 -29.78
N GLU A 322 12.20 -1.62 -30.70
CA GLU A 322 11.15 -1.45 -31.69
C GLU A 322 11.74 -1.27 -33.08
N ILE A 323 11.60 -2.31 -33.92
CA ILE A 323 11.91 -2.23 -35.36
C ILE A 323 10.86 -2.96 -36.17
N GLY A 324 10.25 -2.24 -37.11
CA GLY A 324 9.32 -2.80 -38.09
C GLY A 324 8.09 -3.38 -37.42
N ARG A 325 8.01 -4.72 -37.36
CA ARG A 325 6.86 -5.46 -36.83
C ARG A 325 7.05 -5.94 -35.39
N VAL A 326 8.26 -5.84 -34.85
CA VAL A 326 8.61 -6.40 -33.54
C VAL A 326 8.76 -5.27 -32.52
N ASN A 327 8.09 -5.45 -31.39
CA ASN A 327 8.27 -4.65 -30.18
C ASN A 327 8.59 -5.60 -29.03
N PHE A 328 9.67 -5.32 -28.31
CA PHE A 328 10.05 -6.03 -27.10
C PHE A 328 10.40 -5.01 -26.02
N ARG A 329 10.07 -5.29 -24.77
CA ARG A 329 10.48 -4.49 -23.63
C ARG A 329 10.75 -5.41 -22.45
N ILE A 330 11.85 -5.15 -21.76
CA ILE A 330 12.15 -5.71 -20.44
C ILE A 330 12.25 -4.56 -19.46
N SER A 331 11.61 -4.67 -18.30
CA SER A 331 11.52 -3.63 -17.29
C SER A 331 11.81 -4.18 -15.91
N SER A 332 12.66 -3.48 -15.18
CA SER A 332 12.91 -3.70 -13.75
C SER A 332 12.28 -2.56 -12.95
N ASN A 333 11.52 -2.90 -11.93
CA ASN A 333 11.00 -1.99 -10.92
C ASN A 333 11.64 -2.34 -9.57
N PHE A 334 12.28 -1.36 -8.95
CA PHE A 334 12.88 -1.49 -7.63
C PHE A 334 12.18 -0.57 -6.64
N ASN A 335 11.72 -1.15 -5.55
CA ASN A 335 11.23 -0.43 -4.38
C ASN A 335 12.06 -0.85 -3.17
N GLY A 336 12.71 0.11 -2.52
CA GLY A 336 13.48 -0.14 -1.31
C GLY A 336 12.58 -0.46 -0.11
N GLU A 337 13.19 -1.01 0.93
CA GLU A 337 12.55 -1.26 2.22
C GLU A 337 11.99 0.04 2.83
N TYR A 338 10.84 -0.08 3.50
CA TYR A 338 10.20 1.02 4.22
C TYR A 338 9.50 0.55 5.49
N LEU A 339 9.42 1.46 6.47
CA LEU A 339 8.62 1.28 7.69
C LEU A 339 7.14 1.31 7.30
N SER A 340 6.40 0.26 7.59
CA SER A 340 4.98 0.14 7.24
C SER A 340 4.07 0.48 8.41
N GLU A 341 4.39 -0.06 9.58
CA GLU A 341 3.57 0.06 10.79
C GLU A 341 4.50 0.17 12.00
N LEU A 342 4.10 0.95 13.00
CA LEU A 342 4.84 1.09 14.24
C LEU A 342 4.33 0.11 15.28
N GLY A 343 5.23 -0.57 15.98
CA GLY A 343 4.90 -1.39 17.15
C GLY A 343 4.95 -0.59 18.46
N GLY A 344 4.90 -1.30 19.59
CA GLY A 344 5.05 -0.69 20.93
C GLY A 344 6.44 -0.08 21.13
N ASP A 345 7.45 -0.63 20.45
CA ASP A 345 8.81 -0.08 20.39
C ASP A 345 9.45 -0.31 19.00
N ALA A 346 10.70 0.15 18.83
CA ALA A 346 11.42 0.04 17.56
C ALA A 346 11.75 -1.40 17.14
N ALA A 347 11.81 -2.36 18.07
CA ALA A 347 12.02 -3.77 17.78
C ALA A 347 10.73 -4.47 17.31
N GLU A 348 9.57 -3.86 17.54
CA GLU A 348 8.26 -4.33 17.09
C GLU A 348 7.76 -3.68 15.80
N ASP A 349 8.45 -2.65 15.32
CA ASP A 349 8.15 -2.00 14.03
C ASP A 349 8.13 -3.00 12.86
N LEU A 350 7.13 -2.86 12.00
CA LEU A 350 7.00 -3.68 10.80
C LEU A 350 7.55 -2.96 9.58
N TYR A 351 8.36 -3.69 8.82
CA TYR A 351 9.00 -3.19 7.61
C TYR A 351 8.62 -4.07 6.43
N VAL A 352 8.21 -3.43 5.34
CA VAL A 352 8.12 -4.10 4.04
C VAL A 352 9.53 -4.11 3.45
N LYS A 353 10.02 -5.29 3.09
CA LYS A 353 11.38 -5.48 2.57
C LYS A 353 11.52 -4.93 1.14
N ASP A 354 12.76 -4.68 0.73
CA ASP A 354 13.05 -4.26 -0.63
C ASP A 354 12.66 -5.34 -1.66
N ARG A 355 12.23 -4.89 -2.83
CA ARG A 355 11.73 -5.76 -3.90
C ARG A 355 12.16 -5.25 -5.26
N MET A 356 12.73 -6.13 -6.09
CA MET A 356 13.13 -5.84 -7.47
C MET A 356 12.40 -6.73 -8.48
N GLN A 357 11.24 -6.30 -8.97
CA GLN A 357 10.45 -7.07 -9.93
C GLN A 357 10.97 -6.90 -11.37
N LEU A 358 11.05 -8.01 -12.11
CA LEU A 358 11.39 -8.03 -13.54
C LEU A 358 10.20 -8.48 -14.38
N ASP A 359 9.84 -7.65 -15.36
CA ASP A 359 8.73 -7.85 -16.27
C ASP A 359 9.19 -7.80 -17.74
N ALA A 360 8.52 -8.53 -18.62
CA ALA A 360 8.77 -8.49 -20.05
C ALA A 360 7.46 -8.43 -20.85
N THR A 361 7.48 -7.65 -21.93
CA THR A 361 6.39 -7.60 -22.90
C THR A 361 6.96 -7.77 -24.30
N ALA A 362 6.32 -8.59 -25.11
CA ALA A 362 6.67 -8.79 -26.51
C ALA A 362 5.41 -8.66 -27.37
N ALA A 363 5.54 -8.02 -28.53
CA ALA A 363 4.48 -7.96 -29.52
C ALA A 363 5.04 -8.05 -30.94
N VAL A 364 4.33 -8.77 -31.80
CA VAL A 364 4.68 -8.93 -33.21
C VAL A 364 3.45 -8.66 -34.06
N ALA A 365 3.55 -7.67 -34.95
CA ALA A 365 2.55 -7.41 -35.98
C ALA A 365 2.63 -8.49 -37.06
N ILE A 366 1.60 -9.33 -37.16
CA ILE A 366 1.48 -10.37 -38.18
C ILE A 366 1.18 -9.71 -39.54
N ASN A 367 0.29 -8.73 -39.54
CA ASN A 367 -0.04 -7.86 -40.68
C ASN A 367 -0.51 -6.49 -40.16
N SER A 368 -1.08 -5.65 -41.04
CA SER A 368 -1.55 -4.30 -40.68
C SER A 368 -2.76 -4.28 -39.72
N LYS A 369 -3.46 -5.41 -39.57
CA LYS A 369 -4.66 -5.55 -38.73
C LYS A 369 -4.45 -6.42 -37.50
N ILE A 370 -3.55 -7.40 -37.58
CA ILE A 370 -3.37 -8.43 -36.55
C ILE A 370 -2.02 -8.27 -35.86
N ARG A 371 -2.03 -8.22 -34.53
CA ARG A 371 -0.85 -8.21 -33.67
C ARG A 371 -0.97 -9.28 -32.60
N PHE A 372 0.03 -10.14 -32.49
CA PHE A 372 0.20 -11.02 -31.34
C PHE A 372 0.95 -10.29 -30.24
N PHE A 373 0.58 -10.50 -28.98
CA PHE A 373 1.31 -9.99 -27.83
C PHE A 373 1.40 -11.04 -26.73
N ALA A 374 2.45 -10.92 -25.93
CA ALA A 374 2.69 -11.67 -24.71
C ALA A 374 3.24 -10.73 -23.63
N GLU A 375 2.70 -10.85 -22.43
CA GLU A 375 3.09 -10.13 -21.22
C GLU A 375 3.51 -11.18 -20.19
N PHE A 376 4.65 -10.99 -19.57
CA PHE A 376 5.20 -11.83 -18.51
C PHE A 376 5.56 -10.91 -17.35
N LEU A 377 4.90 -11.06 -16.22
CA LEU A 377 5.21 -10.26 -15.03
C LEU A 377 5.84 -11.11 -13.95
N ASN A 378 6.66 -10.45 -13.14
CA ASN A 378 7.38 -11.04 -12.02
C ASN A 378 8.14 -12.32 -12.42
N ILE A 379 8.89 -12.26 -13.53
CA ILE A 379 9.60 -13.40 -14.13
C ILE A 379 10.60 -14.02 -13.14
N THR A 380 11.12 -13.21 -12.22
CA THR A 380 12.05 -13.61 -11.17
C THR A 380 11.36 -14.17 -9.91
N ASN A 381 10.03 -14.28 -9.91
CA ASN A 381 9.21 -14.71 -8.77
C ASN A 381 9.60 -14.01 -7.46
N GLN A 382 9.69 -12.68 -7.50
CA GLN A 382 10.07 -11.89 -6.35
C GLN A 382 8.93 -11.83 -5.34
N PRO A 383 9.14 -12.32 -4.11
CA PRO A 383 8.10 -12.39 -3.10
C PRO A 383 7.76 -11.00 -2.56
N PHE A 384 6.60 -10.90 -1.92
CA PHE A 384 6.31 -9.82 -0.98
C PHE A 384 6.70 -10.29 0.42
N GLU A 385 7.48 -9.50 1.16
CA GLU A 385 8.01 -9.89 2.46
C GLU A 385 7.86 -8.74 3.47
N VAL A 386 7.36 -9.06 4.66
CA VAL A 386 7.27 -8.16 5.80
C VAL A 386 8.02 -8.78 6.97
N TYR A 387 8.80 -7.97 7.69
CA TYR A 387 9.54 -8.40 8.86
C TYR A 387 9.35 -7.44 10.04
N ARG A 388 9.59 -7.94 11.25
CA ARG A 388 9.46 -7.20 12.51
C ARG A 388 10.84 -6.87 13.10
N GLY A 389 11.18 -5.59 13.22
CA GLY A 389 12.43 -5.08 13.80
C GLY A 389 13.68 -5.46 13.02
N GLU A 390 14.07 -6.75 13.10
CA GLU A 390 15.21 -7.31 12.39
C GLU A 390 14.79 -8.00 11.08
N SER A 391 15.55 -7.81 10.00
CA SER A 391 15.23 -8.31 8.65
C SER A 391 15.17 -9.85 8.52
N THR A 392 15.55 -10.58 9.56
CA THR A 392 15.47 -12.05 9.65
C THR A 392 14.17 -12.55 10.28
N ARG A 393 13.40 -11.67 10.94
CA ARG A 393 12.15 -12.00 11.64
C ARG A 393 10.94 -11.73 10.74
N TYR A 394 10.76 -12.56 9.71
CA TYR A 394 9.60 -12.45 8.81
C TYR A 394 8.29 -12.73 9.55
N ILE A 395 7.30 -11.86 9.33
CA ILE A 395 5.91 -12.09 9.78
C ILE A 395 4.99 -12.46 8.61
N GLN A 396 5.39 -12.14 7.38
CA GLN A 396 4.62 -12.42 6.17
C GLN A 396 5.59 -12.64 4.99
N ARG A 397 5.33 -13.69 4.20
CA ARG A 397 6.04 -13.98 2.96
C ARG A 397 5.07 -14.54 1.95
N GLU A 398 4.87 -13.84 0.84
CA GLU A 398 3.93 -14.22 -0.20
C GLU A 398 4.64 -14.43 -1.53
N PHE A 399 4.37 -15.57 -2.16
CA PHE A 399 4.90 -15.94 -3.47
C PHE A 399 3.75 -15.98 -4.47
N TYR A 400 3.75 -15.06 -5.42
CA TYR A 400 2.73 -14.99 -6.46
C TYR A 400 3.09 -15.76 -7.74
N SER A 401 4.29 -16.34 -7.80
CA SER A 401 4.88 -16.86 -9.04
C SER A 401 5.03 -15.77 -10.11
N TRP A 402 5.40 -16.20 -11.32
CA TRP A 402 5.27 -15.39 -12.52
C TRP A 402 3.86 -15.56 -13.09
N TRP A 403 3.33 -14.52 -13.71
CA TRP A 403 2.08 -14.61 -14.46
C TRP A 403 2.28 -14.20 -15.90
N THR A 404 1.48 -14.78 -16.80
CA THR A 404 1.52 -14.43 -18.22
C THR A 404 0.14 -14.17 -18.79
N ARG A 405 0.10 -13.25 -19.75
CA ARG A 405 -1.06 -12.99 -20.60
C ARG A 405 -0.62 -12.98 -22.05
N VAL A 406 -1.30 -13.78 -22.87
CA VAL A 406 -1.08 -13.82 -24.32
C VAL A 406 -2.36 -13.46 -25.05
N GLY A 407 -2.26 -12.84 -26.22
CA GLY A 407 -3.45 -12.49 -26.97
C GLY A 407 -3.19 -12.00 -28.38
N LEU A 408 -4.29 -11.83 -29.12
CA LEU A 408 -4.32 -11.20 -30.44
C LEU A 408 -5.10 -9.90 -30.34
N LYS A 409 -4.53 -8.84 -30.90
CA LYS A 409 -5.24 -7.59 -31.17
C LYS A 409 -5.59 -7.53 -32.65
N ILE A 410 -6.86 -7.26 -32.96
CA ILE A 410 -7.38 -7.14 -34.32
C ILE A 410 -7.98 -5.74 -34.48
N ASP A 411 -7.36 -4.92 -35.33
CA ASP A 411 -7.87 -3.59 -35.72
C ASP A 411 -8.70 -3.74 -37.01
N PHE A 412 -9.97 -3.27 -37.01
CA PHE A 412 -10.93 -3.47 -38.09
C PHE A 412 -10.89 -2.39 -39.16
#